data_AF-A0A2S8W7L3-F1
#
_entry.id   AF-A0A2S8W7L3-F1
#
_cell.length_a   1.000
_cell.length_b   1.000
_cell.length_c   1.000
_cell.angle_alpha   90.00
_cell.angle_beta   90.00
_cell.angle_gamma   90.00
#
_symmetry.space_group_name_H-M   'P 1'
#
loop_
_entity.id
_entity.type
_entity.pdbx_description
1 polymer ?
#
loop_
_entity_poly.entity_id
_entity_poly.type
_entity_poly.pdbx_seq_one_letter_code
_entity_poly.pdbx_strand_id
1 'polypeptide(L)' 'MSPSLTLTLLAAAIAVAVFSGWRGARPPDLSKGPRMMPWRFIMLVAGALTFLLLIHLASTLSGRTVPPPY' A
#
# COMPACT_ATOMS: atom_id res chain seq x y z
N MET A 1 9.02 13.16 7.94
CA MET A 1 8.87 11.84 8.61
C MET A 1 10.24 11.24 8.80
N SER A 2 10.44 10.38 9.80
CA SER A 2 11.71 9.65 9.94
C SER A 2 11.80 8.54 8.87
N PRO A 3 13.00 8.25 8.33
CA PRO A 3 13.17 7.17 7.34
C PRO A 3 12.70 5.81 7.86
N SER A 4 12.92 5.55 9.16
CA SER A 4 12.46 4.33 9.83
C SER A 4 10.95 4.18 9.77
N LEU A 5 10.19 5.27 9.99
CA LEU A 5 8.73 5.25 9.91
C LEU A 5 8.25 4.97 8.49
N THR A 6 8.86 5.60 7.48
CA THR A 6 8.53 5.34 6.07
C THR A 6 8.75 3.87 5.70
N LEU A 7 9.85 3.26 6.15
CA LEU A 7 10.14 1.84 5.91
C LEU A 7 9.13 0.92 6.61
N THR A 8 8.76 1.21 7.87
CA THR A 8 7.74 0.43 8.58
C THR A 8 6.39 0.49 7.88
N LEU A 9 5.96 1.69 7.49
CA LEU A 9 4.70 1.87 6.75
C LEU A 9 4.74 1.20 5.38
N LEU A 10 5.88 1.26 4.69
CA LEU A 10 6.06 0.62 3.39
C LEU A 10 5.93 -0.90 3.50
N ALA A 11 6.62 -1.51 4.47
CA ALA A 11 6.52 -2.95 4.72
C ALA A 11 5.09 -3.38 5.07
N ALA A 12 4.41 -2.60 5.93
CA ALA A 12 3.01 -2.85 6.29
C ALA A 12 2.07 -2.73 5.08
N ALA A 13 2.22 -1.69 4.26
CA ALA A 13 1.40 -1.47 3.07
C ALA A 13 1.59 -2.60 2.05
N ILE A 14 2.83 -3.06 1.83
CA ILE A 14 3.13 -4.23 1.00
C ILE A 14 2.46 -5.49 1.55
N ALA A 15 2.58 -5.75 2.86
CA ALA A 15 1.97 -6.91 3.48
C ALA A 15 0.44 -6.92 3.30
N VAL A 16 -0.22 -5.77 3.49
CA VAL A 16 -1.66 -5.62 3.27
C VAL A 16 -2.02 -5.82 1.80
N ALA A 17 -1.26 -5.22 0.87
CA ALA A 17 -1.50 -5.37 -0.57
C ALA A 17 -1.39 -6.84 -1.01
N VAL A 18 -0.33 -7.54 -0.60
CA VAL A 18 -0.11 -8.95 -0.92
C VAL A 18 -1.19 -9.83 -0.29
N PHE A 19 -1.49 -9.63 1.00
CA PHE A 19 -2.51 -10.42 1.70
C PHE A 19 -3.90 -10.24 1.08
N SER A 20 -4.31 -8.99 0.85
CA SER A 20 -5.61 -8.68 0.25
C SER A 20 -5.69 -9.13 -1.21
N GLY A 21 -4.60 -9.02 -1.97
CA GLY A 21 -4.49 -9.55 -3.33
C GLY A 21 -4.66 -11.07 -3.38
N TRP A 22 -3.93 -11.79 -2.52
CA TRP A 22 -4.07 -13.25 -2.39
C TRP A 22 -5.48 -13.66 -1.96
N ARG A 23 -6.06 -12.99 -0.95
CA ARG A 23 -7.43 -13.26 -0.51
C ARG A 23 -8.47 -12.95 -1.58
N GLY A 24 -8.27 -11.88 -2.35
CA GLY A 24 -9.15 -11.44 -3.43
C GLY A 24 -9.07 -12.30 -4.68
N ALA A 25 -7.92 -12.90 -4.97
CA ALA A 25 -7.69 -13.77 -6.12
C ALA A 25 -8.29 -15.18 -5.94
N ARG A 26 -8.64 -15.58 -4.71
CA ARG A 26 -9.30 -16.87 -4.48
C ARG A 26 -10.67 -16.91 -5.18
N PRO A 27 -11.02 -18.04 -5.84
CA PRO A 27 -12.29 -18.19 -6.53
C PRO A 27 -13.47 -17.93 -5.58
N PRO A 28 -14.55 -17.28 -6.06
CA PRO A 28 -15.74 -17.07 -5.26
C PRO A 28 -16.37 -18.42 -4.89
N ASP A 29 -16.67 -18.61 -3.61
CA ASP A 29 -17.46 -19.75 -3.15
C ASP A 29 -18.94 -19.40 -3.28
N LEU A 30 -19.59 -19.91 -4.32
CA LEU A 30 -21.01 -19.63 -4.61
C LEU A 30 -21.95 -20.15 -3.50
N SER A 31 -21.52 -21.13 -2.71
CA SER A 31 -22.31 -21.69 -1.61
C SER A 31 -22.34 -20.80 -0.36
N LYS A 32 -21.36 -19.90 -0.21
CA LYS A 32 -21.22 -19.00 0.95
C LYS A 32 -21.77 -17.59 0.73
N GLY A 33 -22.38 -17.37 -0.44
CA GLY A 33 -22.95 -16.07 -0.82
C GLY A 33 -21.91 -15.01 -1.23
N PRO A 34 -22.37 -13.78 -1.48
CA PRO A 34 -21.53 -12.69 -1.97
C PRO A 34 -20.38 -12.35 -1.02
N ARG A 35 -19.21 -12.04 -1.59
CA ARG A 35 -18.03 -11.63 -0.84
C ARG A 35 -18.24 -10.21 -0.27
N MET A 36 -18.56 -10.13 1.02
CA MET A 36 -18.84 -8.86 1.71
C MET A 36 -17.62 -7.93 1.83
N MET A 37 -16.43 -8.50 2.05
CA MET A 37 -15.21 -7.71 2.19
C MET A 37 -14.60 -7.41 0.81
N PRO A 38 -14.38 -6.14 0.43
CA PRO A 38 -13.92 -5.76 -0.91
C PRO A 38 -12.39 -5.89 -1.04
N TRP A 39 -11.88 -7.12 -0.95
CA TRP A 39 -10.44 -7.42 -0.95
C TRP A 39 -9.66 -6.79 -2.12
N ARG A 40 -10.26 -6.72 -3.31
CA ARG A 40 -9.63 -6.07 -4.48
C ARG A 40 -9.47 -4.56 -4.29
N PHE A 41 -10.45 -3.90 -3.70
CA PHE A 41 -10.36 -2.47 -3.40
C PHE A 41 -9.29 -2.19 -2.34
N ILE A 42 -9.24 -3.01 -1.28
CA ILE A 42 -8.20 -2.93 -0.24
C ILE A 42 -6.81 -3.09 -0.87
N MET A 43 -6.63 -4.05 -1.77
CA MET A 43 -5.38 -4.25 -2.51
C MET A 43 -4.98 -3.02 -3.31
N LEU A 44 -5.92 -2.41 -4.04
CA LEU A 44 -5.64 -1.23 -4.85
C LEU A 44 -5.24 -0.02 -3.99
N VAL A 45 -5.95 0.23 -2.88
CA VAL A 45 -5.60 1.31 -1.95
C VAL A 45 -4.24 1.07 -1.31
N ALA A 46 -3.96 -0.15 -0.84
CA ALA A 46 -2.68 -0.50 -0.25
C ALA A 46 -1.52 -0.42 -1.28
N GLY A 47 -1.79 -0.79 -2.54
CA GLY A 47 -0.85 -0.64 -3.65
C GLY A 47 -0.55 0.83 -3.97
N ALA A 48 -1.59 1.68 -4.00
CA ALA A 48 -1.41 3.12 -4.19
C ALA A 48 -0.59 3.75 -3.04
N LEU A 49 -0.90 3.39 -1.79
CA LEU A 49 -0.12 3.84 -0.63
C LEU A 49 1.34 3.38 -0.70
N THR A 50 1.58 2.13 -1.09
CA THR A 50 2.93 1.58 -1.30
C THR A 50 3.68 2.43 -2.33
N PHE A 51 3.04 2.76 -3.46
CA PHE A 51 3.64 3.58 -4.50
C PHE A 51 3.99 5.00 -4.01
N LEU A 52 3.10 5.64 -3.25
CA LEU A 52 3.36 6.95 -2.65
C LEU A 52 4.53 6.91 -1.65
N LEU A 53 4.61 5.86 -0.82
CA LEU A 53 5.71 5.67 0.12
C LEU A 53 7.05 5.42 -0.58
N LEU A 54 7.05 4.74 -1.73
CA LEU A 54 8.24 4.58 -2.57
C LEU A 54 8.70 5.91 -3.15
N ILE A 55 7.77 6.75 -3.66
CA ILE A 55 8.10 8.11 -4.12
C ILE A 55 8.70 8.93 -2.98
N HIS A 56 8.10 8.88 -1.79
CA HIS A 56 8.60 9.59 -0.62
C HIS A 56 9.98 9.09 -0.18
N LEU A 57 10.21 7.77 -0.21
CA LEU A 57 11.52 7.19 0.09
C LEU A 57 12.56 7.63 -0.95
N ALA A 58 12.20 7.63 -2.23
CA ALA A 58 13.10 8.08 -3.30
C ALA A 58 13.44 9.57 -3.19
N SER A 59 12.47 10.43 -2.86
CA SER A 59 12.71 11.87 -2.70
C SER A 59 13.61 12.18 -1.49
N THR A 60 13.38 11.49 -0.37
CA THR A 60 14.21 11.62 0.83
C THR A 60 15.64 11.14 0.61
N LEU A 61 15.82 10.01 -0.09
CA LEU A 61 17.15 9.52 -0.47
C LEU A 61 17.86 10.43 -1.50
N SER A 62 17.10 11.08 -2.39
CA SER A 62 17.65 12.00 -3.40
C SER A 62 18.01 13.39 -2.84
N GLY A 63 17.73 13.68 -1.56
CA GLY A 63 17.93 15.00 -0.98
C GLY A 63 16.99 16.08 -1.51
N ARG A 64 15.95 15.72 -2.28
CA ARG A 64 14.94 16.66 -2.78
C ARG A 64 13.85 16.82 -1.72
N THR A 65 14.10 17.66 -0.72
CA THR A 65 13.00 18.28 0.04
C THR A 65 12.43 19.41 -0.80
N VAL A 66 11.11 19.58 -0.81
CA VAL A 66 10.46 20.73 -1.48
C VAL A 66 11.16 21.99 -0.99
N PRO A 67 11.73 22.83 -1.88
CA PRO A 67 12.38 24.06 -1.45
C PRO A 67 11.36 24.91 -0.68
N PRO A 68 11.77 25.57 0.42
CA PRO A 68 10.86 26.46 1.13
C PRO A 68 10.33 27.51 0.15
N PRO A 69 9.03 27.84 0.20
CA PRO A 69 8.59 29.06 -0.44
C PRO A 69 9.28 30.19 0.34
N TYR A 70 10.27 30.80 -0.31
CA TYR A 70 11.09 31.95 0.13
C TYR A 70 12.03 31.69 1.31
#